data_AF-A0A4Y7ISK9-F1
#
_entry.id   AF-A0A4Y7ISK9-F1
#
_cell.length_a   1.000
_cell.length_b   1.000
_cell.length_c   1.000
_cell.angle_alpha   90.00
_cell.angle_beta   90.00
_cell.angle_gamma   90.00
#
_symmetry.space_group_name_H-M   'P 1'
#
loop_
_entity.id
_entity.type
_entity.pdbx_description
1 polymer ?
#
loop_
_entity_poly.entity_id
_entity_poly.type
_entity_poly.pdbx_seq_one_letter_code
_entity_poly.pdbx_strand_id
1 'polypeptide(L)'
;MRFPMKQTNEGLGRDTHHLTLLDGMMEEVIEPRNLERQYIHQSRNPDYRYDLEPFRVRRKDFWLLSTVTKLLQEFIPKKLSHEADGLIFQGWHDPYVPRTHEGLLKWKYPEMNYIDFLFEIVDS
;
A
#
# COMPACT_ATOMS: atom_id res chain seq x y z
N MET A 1 -2.80 2.21 6.99
CA MET A 1 -3.04 3.67 7.13
C MET A 1 -1.70 4.38 7.37
N ARG A 2 -1.44 5.57 6.78
CA ARG A 2 -0.22 6.44 6.80
C ARG A 2 -0.17 7.56 5.70
N PHE A 3 -0.59 8.81 5.96
CA PHE A 3 -0.34 9.95 5.04
C PHE A 3 0.47 11.05 5.74
N PRO A 4 1.31 11.81 5.03
CA PRO A 4 2.47 12.53 5.56
C PRO A 4 2.11 13.68 6.50
N MET A 5 3.02 13.94 7.43
CA MET A 5 3.03 15.19 8.20
C MET A 5 3.48 16.32 7.26
N LYS A 6 2.62 17.31 7.03
CA LYS A 6 3.07 18.59 6.48
C LYS A 6 3.99 19.26 7.51
N GLN A 7 5.14 19.74 7.05
CA GLN A 7 6.12 20.46 7.87
C GLN A 7 5.45 21.58 8.67
N THR A 8 5.60 21.54 9.99
CA THR A 8 5.60 22.74 10.82
C THR A 8 7.04 23.16 11.03
N ASN A 9 7.31 24.43 10.73
CA ASN A 9 8.61 25.10 10.75
C ASN A 9 9.21 25.20 12.17
N GLU A 10 9.47 24.11 12.89
CA GLU A 10 10.23 24.18 14.15
C GLU A 10 11.07 22.92 14.39
N GLY A 11 12.39 23.12 14.54
CA GLY A 11 13.23 22.34 15.44
C GLY A 11 13.63 20.93 15.00
N LEU A 12 14.84 20.83 14.46
CA LEU A 12 15.61 19.60 14.22
C LEU A 12 15.68 18.71 15.49
N GLY A 13 15.00 17.55 15.49
CA GLY A 13 15.02 16.54 16.55
C GLY A 13 15.08 15.13 15.95
N ARG A 14 15.84 14.24 16.59
CA ARG A 14 16.44 12.99 16.04
C ARG A 14 15.48 11.83 15.72
N ASP A 15 14.20 12.10 15.48
CA ASP A 15 13.16 11.07 15.29
C ASP A 15 12.59 10.98 13.85
N THR A 16 13.19 11.67 12.88
CA THR A 16 12.68 11.82 11.51
C THR A 16 13.05 10.72 10.52
N HIS A 17 13.87 9.74 10.91
CA HIS A 17 14.43 8.74 9.98
C HIS A 17 13.42 7.81 9.29
N HIS A 18 12.20 7.66 9.84
CA HIS A 18 11.16 6.82 9.27
C HIS A 18 10.28 7.52 8.23
N LEU A 19 10.31 8.86 8.19
CA LEU A 19 9.58 9.68 7.20
C LEU A 19 10.45 9.91 5.96
N THR A 20 11.76 10.05 6.12
CA THR A 20 12.72 10.29 5.03
C THR A 20 12.80 9.15 4.00
N LEU A 21 12.54 7.90 4.39
CA LEU A 21 12.65 6.76 3.46
C LEU A 21 11.48 6.68 2.47
N LEU A 22 10.25 6.99 2.90
CA LEU A 22 9.08 6.95 2.01
C LEU A 22 9.03 8.17 1.10
N ASP A 23 9.42 9.34 1.61
CA ASP A 23 9.56 10.56 0.82
C ASP A 23 10.73 10.40 -0.18
N GLY A 24 11.85 9.80 0.24
CA GLY A 24 12.96 9.43 -0.65
C GLY A 24 12.55 8.47 -1.76
N MET A 25 11.76 7.42 -1.48
CA MET A 25 11.23 6.53 -2.54
C MET A 25 10.34 7.28 -3.54
N MET A 26 9.60 8.29 -3.10
CA MET A 26 8.78 9.09 -3.99
C MET A 26 9.64 9.93 -4.93
N GLU A 27 10.55 10.72 -4.36
CA GLU A 27 11.36 11.70 -5.07
C GLU A 27 12.47 11.05 -5.93
N GLU A 28 13.10 9.99 -5.44
CA GLU A 28 14.25 9.38 -6.13
C GLU A 28 13.86 8.27 -7.10
N VAL A 29 12.68 7.65 -6.93
CA VAL A 29 12.29 6.47 -7.71
C VAL A 29 10.99 6.68 -8.48
N ILE A 30 9.90 7.03 -7.79
CA ILE A 30 8.57 7.03 -8.41
C ILE A 30 8.39 8.22 -9.37
N GLU A 31 8.73 9.43 -8.93
CA GLU A 31 8.54 10.64 -9.75
C GLU A 31 9.43 10.69 -11.00
N PRO A 32 10.76 10.45 -10.91
CA PRO A 32 11.64 10.51 -12.08
C PRO A 32 11.22 9.51 -13.16
N ARG A 33 10.82 8.30 -12.73
CA ARG A 33 10.34 7.24 -13.62
C ARG A 33 9.02 7.59 -14.29
N ASN A 34 8.10 8.24 -13.57
CA ASN A 34 6.85 8.71 -14.18
C ASN A 34 7.09 9.82 -15.22
N LEU A 35 8.03 10.73 -14.94
CA LEU A 35 8.46 11.79 -15.88
C LEU A 35 9.09 11.19 -17.14
N GLU A 36 10.09 10.32 -16.97
CA GLU A 36 10.76 9.66 -18.10
C GLU A 36 9.73 8.89 -18.95
N ARG A 37 8.82 8.15 -18.31
CA ARG A 37 7.75 7.44 -19.01
C ARG A 37 6.88 8.36 -19.85
N GLN A 38 6.52 9.55 -19.36
CA GLN A 38 5.75 10.52 -20.12
C GLN A 38 6.52 11.05 -21.34
N TYR A 39 7.82 11.31 -21.19
CA TYR A 39 8.68 11.72 -22.32
C TYR A 39 8.81 10.61 -23.37
N ILE A 40 9.05 9.38 -22.93
CA ILE A 40 9.22 8.22 -23.82
C ILE A 40 7.93 7.90 -24.58
N HIS A 41 6.75 8.06 -23.96
CA HIS A 41 5.46 7.91 -24.65
C HIS A 41 5.24 8.92 -25.79
N GLN A 42 5.88 10.09 -25.73
CA GLN A 42 5.82 11.11 -26.78
C GLN A 42 6.90 10.92 -27.85
N SER A 43 7.89 10.05 -27.60
CA SER A 43 8.95 9.74 -28.55
C SER A 43 8.46 8.80 -29.65
N ARG A 44 8.90 9.04 -30.89
CA ARG A 44 8.63 8.16 -32.04
C ARG A 44 9.39 6.84 -31.98
N ASN A 45 10.52 6.79 -31.26
CA ASN A 45 11.31 5.57 -31.09
C ASN A 45 11.82 5.50 -29.64
N PRO A 46 11.14 4.76 -28.76
CA PRO A 46 11.52 4.68 -27.35
C PRO A 46 12.66 3.68 -27.13
N ASP A 47 13.79 4.14 -26.58
CA ASP A 47 14.92 3.27 -26.20
C ASP A 47 14.60 2.33 -25.03
N TYR A 48 13.58 2.67 -24.22
CA TYR A 48 13.13 1.88 -23.08
C TYR A 48 11.63 1.56 -23.13
N ARG A 49 11.28 0.30 -22.86
CA ARG A 49 9.93 -0.26 -23.03
C ARG A 49 9.28 -0.60 -21.69
N TYR A 50 8.60 0.39 -21.11
CA TYR A 50 7.84 0.29 -19.85
C TYR A 50 6.72 -0.75 -19.84
N ASP A 51 6.32 -1.28 -21.00
CA ASP A 51 5.34 -2.34 -21.16
C ASP A 51 5.94 -3.75 -20.98
N LEU A 52 7.26 -3.89 -21.15
CA LEU A 52 7.98 -5.15 -21.00
C LEU A 52 8.52 -5.38 -19.58
N GLU A 53 8.24 -4.45 -18.67
CA GLU A 53 8.68 -4.57 -17.29
C GLU A 53 7.91 -5.68 -16.56
N PRO A 54 8.59 -6.50 -15.76
CA PRO A 54 7.95 -7.58 -15.02
C PRO A 54 6.99 -7.08 -13.93
N PHE A 55 7.18 -5.85 -13.42
CA PHE A 55 6.35 -5.25 -12.39
C PHE A 55 6.45 -3.73 -12.39
N ARG A 56 5.56 -3.07 -11.64
CA ARG A 56 5.57 -1.62 -11.43
C ARG A 56 5.59 -1.27 -9.96
N VAL A 57 6.33 -0.21 -9.64
CA VAL A 57 6.39 0.37 -8.29
C VAL A 57 5.27 1.40 -8.14
N ARG A 58 4.47 1.27 -7.09
CA ARG A 58 3.42 2.24 -6.72
C ARG A 58 3.45 2.45 -5.22
N ARG A 59 3.21 3.68 -4.77
CA ARG A 59 3.00 3.96 -3.34
C ARG A 59 1.65 3.41 -2.90
N LYS A 60 1.60 2.74 -1.75
CA LYS A 60 0.36 2.33 -1.10
C LYS A 60 -0.27 3.54 -0.43
N ASP A 61 -1.49 3.89 -0.83
CA ASP A 61 -2.27 4.93 -0.18
C ASP A 61 -2.88 4.46 1.13
N PHE A 62 -3.23 5.43 1.97
CA PHE A 62 -3.14 5.19 3.38
C PHE A 62 -4.13 6.09 4.13
N TRP A 63 -5.25 5.55 4.53
CA TRP A 63 -6.40 6.38 4.87
C TRP A 63 -6.58 6.61 6.37
N LEU A 64 -7.38 7.59 6.79
CA LEU A 64 -7.72 7.77 8.21
C LEU A 64 -8.73 6.71 8.67
N LEU A 65 -8.73 6.38 9.96
CA LEU A 65 -9.67 5.38 10.52
C LEU A 65 -11.14 5.74 10.25
N SER A 66 -11.47 7.04 10.25
CA SER A 66 -12.81 7.54 9.94
C SER A 66 -13.29 7.23 8.52
N THR A 67 -12.39 6.88 7.61
CA THR A 67 -12.71 6.60 6.20
C THR A 67 -12.94 5.12 5.91
N VAL A 68 -12.85 4.24 6.91
CA VAL A 68 -12.98 2.79 6.74
C VAL A 68 -14.26 2.39 6.01
N THR A 69 -15.41 2.99 6.37
CA THR A 69 -16.69 2.67 5.71
C THR A 69 -16.66 3.00 4.21
N LYS A 70 -16.10 4.17 3.86
CA LYS A 70 -15.96 4.59 2.45
C LYS A 70 -14.98 3.68 1.70
N LEU A 71 -13.92 3.23 2.37
CA LEU A 71 -12.96 2.31 1.78
C LEU A 71 -13.60 0.97 1.42
N LEU A 72 -14.32 0.38 2.36
CA LEU A 72 -14.93 -0.94 2.19
C LEU A 72 -16.08 -0.92 1.17
N GLN A 73 -16.87 0.15 1.13
CA GLN A 73 -18.07 0.21 0.29
C GLN A 73 -17.83 0.80 -1.10
N GLU A 74 -16.86 1.72 -1.23
CA GLU A 74 -16.66 2.46 -2.49
C GLU A 74 -15.29 2.19 -3.10
N PHE A 75 -14.21 2.35 -2.32
CA PHE A 75 -12.87 2.33 -2.87
C PHE A 75 -12.42 0.92 -3.29
N ILE A 76 -12.50 -0.04 -2.37
CA ILE A 76 -12.04 -1.42 -2.62
C ILE A 76 -12.82 -2.06 -3.77
N PRO A 77 -14.16 -2.02 -3.82
CA PRO A 77 -14.90 -2.69 -4.89
C PRO A 77 -14.81 -2.00 -6.26
N LYS A 78 -14.60 -0.67 -6.30
CA LYS A 78 -14.74 0.11 -7.55
C LYS A 78 -13.45 0.69 -8.10
N LYS A 79 -12.43 0.92 -7.27
CA LYS A 79 -11.21 1.67 -7.66
C LYS A 79 -9.93 0.89 -7.50
N LEU A 80 -9.94 -0.18 -6.70
CA LEU A 80 -8.74 -0.97 -6.49
C LEU A 80 -8.43 -1.79 -7.74
N SER A 81 -7.18 -1.72 -8.21
CA SER A 81 -6.74 -2.43 -9.42
C SER A 81 -6.37 -3.89 -9.16
N HIS A 82 -6.63 -4.39 -7.95
CA HIS A 82 -6.33 -5.74 -7.49
C HIS A 82 -7.38 -6.15 -6.46
N GLU A 83 -7.50 -7.45 -6.22
CA GLU A 83 -8.37 -7.98 -5.18
C GLU A 83 -7.82 -7.62 -3.79
N ALA A 84 -8.71 -7.31 -2.85
CA ALA A 84 -8.37 -7.10 -1.45
C ALA A 84 -9.13 -8.08 -0.56
N ASP A 85 -8.44 -8.62 0.43
CA ASP A 85 -8.96 -9.60 1.39
C ASP A 85 -9.30 -8.99 2.76
N GLY A 86 -9.21 -7.66 2.88
CA GLY A 86 -9.57 -6.93 4.08
C GLY A 86 -8.76 -5.65 4.29
N LEU A 87 -8.46 -5.33 5.54
CA LEU A 87 -7.84 -4.07 5.97
C LEU A 87 -6.65 -4.30 6.89
N ILE A 88 -5.65 -3.42 6.78
CA ILE A 88 -4.50 -3.37 7.69
C ILE A 88 -4.54 -2.06 8.48
N PHE A 89 -4.62 -2.18 9.80
CA PHE A 89 -4.56 -1.08 10.77
C PHE A 89 -3.16 -1.04 11.36
N GLN A 90 -2.53 0.13 11.29
CA GLN A 90 -1.20 0.36 11.81
C GLN A 90 -1.24 1.68 12.57
N GLY A 91 -0.67 1.70 13.78
CA GLY A 91 -0.52 2.93 14.55
C GLY A 91 0.36 3.94 13.81
N TRP A 92 -0.04 5.20 13.86
CA TRP A 92 0.63 6.28 13.15
C TRP A 92 2.04 6.55 13.70
N HIS A 93 2.17 6.60 15.02
CA HIS A 93 3.42 6.85 15.73
C HIS A 93 4.17 5.58 16.10
N ASP A 94 3.65 4.40 15.73
CA ASP A 94 4.28 3.14 16.12
C ASP A 94 5.59 2.95 15.33
N PRO A 95 6.72 2.74 16.02
CA PRO A 95 7.97 2.40 15.36
C PRO A 95 7.85 1.05 14.66
N TYR A 96 8.71 0.81 13.68
CA TYR A 96 8.78 -0.50 13.05
C TYR A 96 9.28 -1.53 14.07
N VAL A 97 8.51 -2.59 14.29
CA VAL A 97 8.92 -3.73 15.13
C VAL A 97 9.11 -4.95 14.22
N PRO A 98 10.30 -5.57 14.21
CA PRO A 98 10.50 -6.81 13.47
C PRO A 98 9.69 -7.95 14.10
N ARG A 99 9.22 -8.88 13.26
CA ARG A 99 8.36 -10.02 13.64
C ARG A 99 6.96 -9.57 14.08
N THR A 100 6.38 -10.22 15.08
CA THR A 100 5.01 -9.98 15.55
C THR A 100 4.93 -8.62 16.24
N HIS A 101 3.99 -7.80 15.79
CA HIS A 101 3.67 -6.50 16.38
C HIS A 101 2.18 -6.49 16.78
N GLU A 102 1.88 -6.41 18.07
CA GLU A 102 0.50 -6.52 18.58
C GLU A 102 -0.40 -5.35 18.15
N GLY A 103 0.15 -4.15 17.97
CA GLY A 103 -0.59 -3.00 17.42
C GLY A 103 -0.77 -3.00 15.89
N LEU A 104 -0.26 -4.00 15.16
CA LEU A 104 -0.42 -4.11 13.71
C LEU A 104 -1.54 -5.11 13.46
N LEU A 105 -2.75 -4.59 13.23
CA LEU A 105 -3.94 -5.42 13.12
C LEU A 105 -4.26 -5.69 11.65
N LYS A 106 -4.58 -6.94 11.36
CA LYS A 106 -5.18 -7.36 10.09
C LYS A 106 -6.64 -7.75 10.34
N TRP A 107 -7.54 -7.16 9.57
CA TRP A 107 -8.96 -7.50 9.57
C TRP A 107 -9.31 -8.11 8.22
N LYS A 108 -10.15 -9.16 8.22
CA LYS A 108 -10.66 -9.82 7.02
C LYS A 108 -12.19 -9.85 7.04
N TYR A 109 -12.79 -9.94 5.86
CA TYR A 109 -14.22 -10.20 5.74
C TYR A 109 -14.57 -11.54 6.41
N PRO A 110 -15.64 -11.61 7.21
CA PRO A 110 -16.06 -12.86 7.86
C PRO A 110 -16.19 -14.03 6.87
N GLU A 111 -16.69 -13.75 5.68
CA GLU A 111 -16.93 -14.71 4.60
C GLU A 111 -15.63 -15.25 3.97
N MET A 112 -14.51 -14.56 4.17
CA MET A 112 -13.19 -14.99 3.70
C MET A 112 -12.42 -15.81 4.75
N ASN A 113 -12.98 -16.00 5.94
CA ASN A 113 -12.40 -16.87 6.96
C ASN A 113 -12.92 -18.29 6.77
N TYR A 114 -12.34 -18.99 5.80
CA TYR A 114 -12.65 -20.40 5.55
C TYR A 114 -11.79 -21.32 6.43
N ILE A 115 -12.32 -22.52 6.67
CA ILE A 115 -11.61 -23.63 7.30
C ILE A 115 -11.76 -24.81 6.34
N ASP A 116 -10.66 -25.51 6.10
CA ASP A 116 -10.66 -26.69 5.25
C ASP A 116 -11.20 -27.90 6.02
N PHE A 117 -12.13 -28.65 5.41
CA PHE A 117 -12.70 -29.87 5.97
C PHE A 117 -12.32 -31.07 5.11
N LEU A 118 -12.09 -32.21 5.77
CA LEU A 118 -12.00 -33.48 5.07
C LEU A 118 -13.40 -33.92 4.65
N PHE A 119 -13.59 -34.21 3.37
CA PHE A 119 -14.85 -34.71 2.83
C PHE A 119 -14.81 -36.24 2.73
N GLU A 120 -15.71 -36.92 3.45
CA GLU A 120 -15.83 -38.39 3.47
C GLU A 120 -17.24 -38.81 3.07
N ILE A 121 -17.35 -39.77 2.15
CA ILE A 121 -18.63 -40.41 1.79
C ILE A 121 -18.69 -41.74 2.55
N VAL A 122 -19.73 -41.91 3.37
CA VAL A 122 -19.99 -43.16 4.10
C VAL A 122 -21.16 -43.87 3.42
N ASP A 123 -20.89 -44.98 2.73
CA ASP A 123 -21.94 -45.84 2.19
C ASP A 123 -22.72 -46.48 3.36
N SER A 124 -24.05 -46.42 3.30
CA SER A 124 -24.99 -46.92 4.34
C SER A 124 -25.49 -48.33 4.04
#